data_AF-A0A7K1ZCM1-F1
#
_entry.id   AF-A0A7K1ZCM1-F1
#
_cell.length_a   1.000
_cell.length_b   1.000
_cell.length_c   1.000
_cell.angle_alpha   90.00
_cell.angle_beta   90.00
_cell.angle_gamma   90.00
#
_symmetry.space_group_name_H-M   'P 1'
#
loop_
_entity.id
_entity.type
_entity.pdbx_description
1 polymer ?
#
loop_
_entity_poly.entity_id
_entity_poly.type
_entity_poly.pdbx_seq_one_letter_code
_entity_poly.pdbx_strand_id
1 'polypeptide(L)'
;TRSPCQGPTSLATFVYNPLSLRQWQNSDSPPTSEELALHISTLFPPLRPRGYLEMRMIDALGPKGRSVAVGASWVLLANDQAGAHAEAVCSKISDRWKRATAAGLEDPEVADAAHSVLTIAADALRVRFPSLAKACVSWRDERLNDRDWPTDRADLVRRSIEY
;
A
#
# COMPACT_ATOMS: atom_id res chain seq x y z
N THR A 1 21.98 -3.22 47.73
CA THR A 1 20.64 -3.69 47.32
C THR A 1 20.28 -3.09 45.97
N ARG A 2 20.61 -3.78 44.88
CA ARG A 2 20.03 -3.56 43.55
C ARG A 2 19.52 -4.92 43.10
N SER A 3 18.20 -5.05 42.96
CA SER A 3 17.58 -6.23 42.38
C SER A 3 18.04 -6.36 40.92
N PRO A 4 18.29 -7.57 40.41
CA PRO A 4 18.57 -7.76 38.99
C PRO A 4 17.28 -7.51 38.21
N CYS A 5 17.35 -6.69 37.16
CA CYS A 5 16.28 -6.54 36.19
C CYS A 5 16.02 -7.90 35.54
N GLN A 6 14.90 -8.53 35.89
CA GLN A 6 14.39 -9.68 35.14
C GLN A 6 13.91 -9.17 33.78
N GLY A 7 14.67 -9.48 32.73
CA GLY A 7 14.22 -9.28 31.34
C GLY A 7 12.99 -10.16 31.03
N PRO A 8 12.22 -9.83 29.98
CA PRO A 8 10.97 -10.52 29.70
C PRO A 8 11.28 -11.99 29.37
N THR A 9 10.92 -12.87 30.29
CA THR A 9 11.12 -14.32 30.17
C THR A 9 10.11 -14.95 29.21
N SER A 10 9.15 -14.17 28.68
CA SER A 10 8.02 -14.66 27.87
C SER A 10 8.33 -14.90 26.39
N LEU A 11 9.39 -14.29 25.83
CA LEU A 11 9.70 -14.40 24.40
C LEU A 11 10.08 -15.83 23.96
N ALA A 12 10.58 -16.65 24.90
CA ALA A 12 10.92 -18.05 24.62
C ALA A 12 9.67 -18.92 24.38
N THR A 13 8.51 -18.54 24.91
CA THR A 13 7.28 -19.35 24.85
C THR A 13 6.57 -19.24 23.49
N PHE A 14 6.72 -18.10 22.78
CA PHE A 14 6.03 -17.88 21.50
C PHE A 14 6.57 -18.74 20.35
N VAL A 15 7.80 -19.23 20.46
CA VAL A 15 8.46 -20.06 19.42
C VAL A 15 7.96 -21.51 19.43
N TYR A 16 7.39 -21.99 20.54
CA TYR A 16 7.04 -23.41 20.71
C TYR A 16 5.54 -23.73 20.66
N ASN A 17 4.65 -22.74 20.61
CA ASN A 17 3.22 -22.98 20.42
C ASN A 17 2.58 -21.85 19.58
N PRO A 18 2.25 -22.06 18.29
CA PRO A 18 1.70 -21.02 17.44
C PRO A 18 0.25 -20.72 17.83
N LEU A 19 0.07 -19.72 18.70
CA LEU A 19 -1.24 -19.15 19.01
C LEU A 19 -1.55 -17.99 18.07
N SER A 20 -2.77 -17.94 17.55
CA SER A 20 -3.29 -16.68 17.00
C SER A 20 -3.34 -15.61 18.10
N LEU A 21 -3.30 -14.33 17.73
CA LEU A 21 -3.45 -13.23 18.70
C LEU A 21 -4.72 -13.38 19.54
N ARG A 22 -5.82 -13.82 18.91
CA ARG A 22 -7.08 -14.10 19.60
C ARG A 22 -6.94 -15.19 20.65
N GLN A 23 -6.21 -16.26 20.37
CA GLN A 23 -5.98 -17.32 21.35
C GLN A 23 -5.05 -16.87 22.47
N TRP A 24 -4.02 -16.08 22.16
CA TRP A 24 -3.12 -15.52 23.17
C TRP A 24 -3.85 -14.55 24.12
N GLN A 25 -4.73 -13.70 23.59
CA GLN A 25 -5.56 -12.80 24.40
C GLN A 25 -6.48 -13.53 25.38
N ASN A 26 -6.86 -14.78 25.09
CA ASN A 26 -7.76 -15.59 25.91
C ASN A 26 -7.03 -16.70 26.67
N SER A 27 -5.70 -16.67 26.75
CA SER A 27 -4.92 -17.67 27.49
C SER A 27 -4.76 -17.28 28.96
N ASP A 28 -4.21 -18.19 29.76
CA ASP A 28 -3.85 -17.92 31.16
C ASP A 28 -2.70 -16.90 31.32
N SER A 29 -2.09 -16.47 30.21
CA SER A 29 -1.02 -15.46 30.16
C SER A 29 -1.22 -14.54 28.95
N PRO A 30 -2.20 -13.61 29.00
CA PRO A 30 -2.51 -12.69 27.90
C PRO A 30 -1.35 -11.73 27.59
N PRO A 31 -1.25 -11.21 26.35
CA PRO A 31 -0.16 -10.31 25.96
C PRO A 31 -0.22 -9.00 26.70
N THR A 32 0.95 -8.51 27.10
CA THR A 32 1.16 -7.12 27.49
C THR A 32 1.02 -6.18 26.29
N SER A 33 0.85 -4.88 26.55
CA SER A 33 0.80 -3.85 25.49
C SER A 33 2.07 -3.80 24.64
N GLU A 34 3.23 -4.07 25.25
CA GLU A 34 4.54 -4.11 24.57
C GLU A 34 4.65 -5.31 23.64
N GLU A 35 4.18 -6.48 24.10
CA GLU A 35 4.08 -7.69 23.31
C GLU A 35 3.08 -7.55 22.15
N LEU A 36 1.94 -6.88 22.37
CA LEU A 36 0.99 -6.55 21.31
C LEU A 36 1.60 -5.59 20.27
N ALA A 37 2.32 -4.56 20.73
CA ALA A 37 3.01 -3.62 19.85
C ALA A 37 4.08 -4.32 19.00
N LEU A 38 4.81 -5.27 19.61
CA LEU A 38 5.76 -6.14 18.93
C LEU A 38 5.05 -7.06 17.93
N HIS A 39 3.95 -7.71 18.30
CA HIS A 39 3.17 -8.56 17.39
C HIS A 39 2.66 -7.76 16.17
N ILE A 40 2.13 -6.55 16.36
CA ILE A 40 1.70 -5.68 15.25
C ILE A 40 2.90 -5.25 14.37
N SER A 41 4.13 -5.27 14.90
CA SER A 41 5.35 -5.01 14.12
C SER A 41 5.74 -6.13 13.18
N THR A 42 5.32 -7.37 13.45
CA THR A 42 5.60 -8.52 12.59
C THR A 42 4.55 -8.73 11.52
N LEU A 43 3.45 -7.96 11.54
CA LEU A 43 2.44 -7.98 10.48
C LEU A 43 2.89 -7.12 9.28
N PHE A 44 2.70 -7.66 8.08
CA PHE A 44 3.00 -7.00 6.80
C PHE A 44 1.73 -6.73 5.97
N PRO A 45 0.70 -6.06 6.52
CA PRO A 45 -0.50 -5.77 5.76
C PRO A 45 -0.22 -4.71 4.67
N PRO A 46 -0.96 -4.73 3.55
CA PRO A 46 -0.88 -3.70 2.50
C PRO A 46 -1.04 -2.27 3.02
N LEU A 47 -1.93 -2.09 4.00
CA LEU A 47 -2.19 -0.85 4.70
C LEU A 47 -1.96 -1.05 6.19
N ARG A 48 -1.18 -0.18 6.82
CA ARG A 48 -0.92 -0.25 8.26
C ARG A 48 -1.43 1.00 8.98
N PRO A 49 -2.35 0.85 9.95
CA PRO A 49 -2.80 1.96 10.78
C PRO A 49 -1.82 2.22 11.93
N ARG A 50 -1.37 3.48 12.07
CA ARG A 50 -0.41 3.91 13.11
C ARG A 50 -0.75 5.27 13.76
N GLY A 51 -1.98 5.78 13.55
CA GLY A 51 -2.34 7.20 13.75
C GLY A 51 -2.21 8.02 12.46
N TYR A 52 -1.56 7.44 11.47
CA TYR A 52 -1.57 7.78 10.05
C TYR A 52 -1.70 6.46 9.26
N LEU A 53 -1.92 6.54 7.95
CA LEU A 53 -2.03 5.39 7.07
C LEU A 53 -0.70 5.14 6.35
N GLU A 54 -0.07 3.99 6.58
CA GLU A 54 1.11 3.57 5.81
C GLU A 54 0.69 2.64 4.67
N MET A 55 1.00 3.03 3.43
CA MET A 55 0.85 2.17 2.25
C MET A 55 2.14 1.41 1.98
N ARG A 56 2.09 0.09 2.01
CA ARG A 56 3.27 -0.79 1.91
C ARG A 56 3.37 -1.55 0.58
N MET A 57 2.52 -1.19 -0.39
CA MET A 57 2.41 -1.85 -1.69
C MET A 57 2.88 -0.95 -2.85
N ILE A 58 3.63 0.11 -2.53
CA ILE A 58 4.20 1.00 -3.55
C ILE A 58 5.65 0.56 -3.78
N ASP A 59 5.95 0.19 -5.02
CA ASP A 59 7.29 -0.19 -5.44
C ASP A 59 8.27 0.99 -5.36
N ALA A 60 9.56 0.69 -5.55
CA ALA A 60 10.59 1.70 -5.71
C ALA A 60 10.39 2.47 -7.03
N LEU A 61 9.51 3.46 -7.02
CA LEU A 61 9.23 4.33 -8.18
C LEU A 61 10.27 5.45 -8.26
N GLY A 62 10.60 5.92 -9.47
CA GLY A 62 11.32 7.18 -9.69
C GLY A 62 10.48 8.42 -9.28
N PRO A 63 11.05 9.65 -9.26
CA PRO A 63 10.42 10.86 -8.73
C PRO A 63 9.01 11.10 -9.24
N LYS A 64 8.79 10.97 -10.55
CA LYS A 64 7.47 11.16 -11.15
C LYS A 64 6.46 10.15 -10.60
N GLY A 65 6.83 8.86 -10.56
CA GLY A 65 5.97 7.82 -10.02
C GLY A 65 5.71 8.01 -8.52
N ARG A 66 6.69 8.47 -7.75
CA ARG A 66 6.50 8.85 -6.33
C ARG A 66 5.50 9.99 -6.19
N SER A 67 5.60 11.04 -7.01
CA SER A 67 4.64 12.14 -7.01
C SER A 67 3.22 11.68 -7.35
N VAL A 68 3.07 10.79 -8.33
CA VAL A 68 1.76 10.21 -8.70
C VAL A 68 1.20 9.36 -7.58
N ALA A 69 2.00 8.45 -7.02
CA ALA A 69 1.58 7.57 -5.93
C ALA A 69 1.10 8.38 -4.71
N VAL A 70 1.86 9.41 -4.30
CA VAL A 70 1.47 10.28 -3.18
C VAL A 70 0.22 11.10 -3.52
N GLY A 71 0.20 11.78 -4.68
CA GLY A 71 -0.89 12.66 -5.06
C GLY A 71 -2.21 11.94 -5.25
N ALA A 72 -2.20 10.83 -6.00
CA ALA A 72 -3.39 10.02 -6.25
C ALA A 72 -3.91 9.37 -4.96
N SER A 73 -3.04 8.75 -4.16
CA SER A 73 -3.44 8.14 -2.89
C SER A 73 -4.03 9.16 -1.93
N TRP A 74 -3.40 10.33 -1.80
CA TRP A 74 -3.89 11.39 -0.93
C TRP A 74 -5.26 11.91 -1.36
N VAL A 75 -5.43 12.27 -2.64
CA VAL A 75 -6.68 12.90 -3.09
C VAL A 75 -7.85 11.94 -3.08
N LEU A 76 -7.63 10.66 -3.43
CA LEU A 76 -8.69 9.65 -3.44
C LEU A 76 -9.14 9.26 -2.04
N LEU A 77 -8.28 9.42 -1.03
CA LEU A 77 -8.63 9.19 0.37
C LEU A 77 -9.20 10.44 1.06
N ALA A 78 -8.81 11.65 0.62
CA ALA A 78 -9.19 12.90 1.27
C ALA A 78 -10.40 13.60 0.64
N ASN A 79 -10.82 13.19 -0.56
CA ASN A 79 -11.98 13.73 -1.26
C ASN A 79 -13.02 12.63 -1.46
N ASP A 80 -14.10 12.66 -0.67
CA ASP A 80 -15.16 11.64 -0.66
C ASP A 80 -15.76 11.38 -2.04
N GLN A 81 -15.96 12.43 -2.86
CA GLN A 81 -16.52 12.29 -4.20
C GLN A 81 -15.52 11.58 -5.14
N ALA A 82 -14.26 11.99 -5.12
CA ALA A 82 -13.22 11.35 -5.93
C ALA A 82 -12.99 9.89 -5.49
N GLY A 83 -12.98 9.63 -4.19
CA GLY A 83 -12.86 8.29 -3.62
C GLY A 83 -14.02 7.38 -4.03
N ALA A 84 -15.27 7.85 -3.87
CA ALA A 84 -16.46 7.09 -4.26
C ALA A 84 -16.50 6.79 -5.77
N HIS A 85 -16.08 7.74 -6.62
CA HIS A 85 -16.00 7.50 -8.06
C HIS A 85 -14.93 6.45 -8.40
N ALA A 86 -13.75 6.52 -7.77
CA ALA A 86 -12.70 5.52 -7.98
C ALA A 86 -13.13 4.12 -7.48
N GLU A 87 -13.83 4.05 -6.35
CA GLU A 87 -14.40 2.80 -5.83
C GLU A 87 -15.46 2.22 -6.78
N ALA A 88 -16.35 3.05 -7.32
CA ALA A 88 -17.37 2.62 -8.29
C ALA A 88 -16.77 2.07 -9.59
N VAL A 89 -15.61 2.58 -10.01
CA VAL A 89 -14.85 2.02 -11.14
C VAL A 89 -14.26 0.66 -10.76
N CYS A 90 -13.51 0.60 -9.64
CA CYS A 90 -12.78 -0.60 -9.23
C CYS A 90 -13.69 -1.76 -8.79
N SER A 91 -14.88 -1.48 -8.25
CA SER A 91 -15.82 -2.49 -7.75
C SER A 91 -16.43 -3.37 -8.85
N LYS A 92 -16.40 -2.92 -10.11
CA LYS A 92 -16.84 -3.70 -11.27
C LYS A 92 -15.92 -4.88 -11.60
N ILE A 93 -14.69 -4.86 -11.08
CA ILE A 93 -13.68 -5.87 -11.34
C ILE A 93 -13.67 -6.88 -10.19
N SER A 94 -14.13 -8.10 -10.45
CA SER A 94 -14.03 -9.22 -9.52
C SER A 94 -12.56 -9.57 -9.26
N ASP A 95 -12.20 -9.89 -8.01
CA ASP A 95 -10.83 -10.27 -7.62
C ASP A 95 -9.75 -9.28 -8.10
N ARG A 96 -10.09 -7.98 -8.23
CA ARG A 96 -9.22 -6.91 -8.77
C ARG A 96 -7.77 -6.96 -8.31
N TRP A 97 -7.53 -7.28 -7.04
CA TRP A 97 -6.19 -7.39 -6.48
C TRP A 97 -5.37 -8.52 -7.10
N LYS A 98 -5.97 -9.72 -7.21
CA LYS A 98 -5.31 -10.89 -7.81
C LYS A 98 -5.04 -10.64 -9.28
N ARG A 99 -6.02 -10.09 -10.01
CA ARG A 99 -5.91 -9.76 -11.43
C ARG A 99 -4.80 -8.75 -11.70
N ALA A 100 -4.80 -7.63 -10.97
CA ALA A 100 -3.77 -6.61 -11.09
C ALA A 100 -2.37 -7.15 -10.74
N THR A 101 -2.25 -8.07 -9.77
CA THR A 101 -0.96 -8.67 -9.42
C THR A 101 -0.49 -9.69 -10.46
N ALA A 102 -1.41 -10.43 -11.09
CA ALA A 102 -1.08 -11.49 -12.05
C ALA A 102 -0.74 -10.96 -13.44
N ALA A 103 -1.50 -9.97 -13.93
CA ALA A 103 -1.42 -9.49 -15.31
C ALA A 103 -1.20 -7.96 -15.41
N GLY A 104 -1.28 -7.21 -14.31
CA GLY A 104 -1.07 -5.77 -14.34
C GLY A 104 -1.96 -5.07 -15.37
N LEU A 105 -1.33 -4.32 -16.27
CA LEU A 105 -2.00 -3.58 -17.35
C LEU A 105 -2.24 -4.43 -18.62
N GLU A 106 -1.78 -5.67 -18.65
CA GLU A 106 -2.14 -6.62 -19.72
C GLU A 106 -3.60 -7.08 -19.58
N ASP A 107 -4.15 -7.02 -18.36
CA ASP A 107 -5.57 -7.18 -18.11
C ASP A 107 -6.32 -5.90 -18.53
N PRO A 108 -7.18 -5.96 -19.57
CA PRO A 108 -7.81 -4.77 -20.13
C PRO A 108 -8.75 -4.07 -19.14
N GLU A 109 -9.46 -4.81 -18.28
CA GLU A 109 -10.37 -4.19 -17.31
C GLU A 109 -9.57 -3.48 -16.21
N VAL A 110 -8.43 -4.04 -15.80
CA VAL A 110 -7.52 -3.39 -14.85
C VAL A 110 -6.89 -2.14 -15.47
N ALA A 111 -6.47 -2.20 -16.75
CA ALA A 111 -5.91 -1.06 -17.46
C ALA A 111 -6.92 0.10 -17.58
N ASP A 112 -8.16 -0.21 -17.96
CA ASP A 112 -9.25 0.77 -18.05
C ASP A 112 -9.54 1.40 -16.68
N ALA A 113 -9.61 0.59 -15.62
CA ALA A 113 -9.80 1.10 -14.27
C ALA A 113 -8.62 1.98 -13.82
N ALA A 114 -7.37 1.59 -14.10
CA ALA A 114 -6.20 2.41 -13.79
C ALA A 114 -6.25 3.77 -14.51
N HIS A 115 -6.67 3.77 -15.78
CA HIS A 115 -6.87 4.99 -16.57
C HIS A 115 -7.92 5.90 -15.93
N SER A 116 -9.08 5.36 -15.60
CA SER A 116 -10.17 6.10 -14.95
C SER A 116 -9.77 6.64 -13.59
N VAL A 117 -9.14 5.82 -12.73
CA VAL A 117 -8.71 6.23 -11.38
C VAL A 117 -7.69 7.37 -11.43
N LEU A 118 -6.69 7.30 -12.32
CA LEU A 118 -5.72 8.38 -12.47
C LEU A 118 -6.35 9.66 -13.07
N THR A 119 -7.37 9.51 -13.91
CA THR A 119 -8.14 10.65 -14.44
C THR A 119 -8.93 11.34 -13.32
N ILE A 120 -9.65 10.56 -12.50
CA ILE A 120 -10.40 11.07 -11.33
C ILE A 120 -9.45 11.80 -10.37
N ALA A 121 -8.30 11.20 -10.07
CA ALA A 121 -7.30 11.83 -9.21
C ALA A 121 -6.77 13.15 -9.80
N ALA A 122 -6.43 13.17 -11.09
CA ALA A 122 -5.94 14.37 -11.75
C ALA A 122 -6.97 15.51 -11.72
N ASP A 123 -8.25 15.21 -11.97
CA ASP A 123 -9.32 16.20 -11.94
C ASP A 123 -9.53 16.77 -10.53
N ALA A 124 -9.52 15.91 -9.51
CA ALA A 124 -9.64 16.33 -8.11
C ALA A 124 -8.42 17.15 -7.62
N LEU A 125 -7.23 16.90 -8.17
CA LEU A 125 -6.01 17.65 -7.85
C LEU A 125 -5.90 18.99 -8.59
N ARG A 126 -6.58 19.14 -9.73
CA ARG A 126 -6.29 20.17 -10.74
C ARG A 126 -6.25 21.60 -10.20
N VAL A 127 -7.20 21.95 -9.33
CA VAL A 127 -7.33 23.32 -8.81
C VAL A 127 -6.27 23.65 -7.77
N ARG A 128 -6.04 22.73 -6.82
CA ARG A 128 -5.19 23.00 -5.65
C ARG A 128 -3.74 22.54 -5.82
N PHE A 129 -3.51 21.52 -6.64
CA PHE A 129 -2.22 20.88 -6.88
C PHE A 129 -2.00 20.58 -8.37
N PRO A 130 -1.95 21.61 -9.24
CA PRO A 130 -1.87 21.42 -10.69
C PRO A 130 -0.62 20.64 -11.15
N SER A 131 0.50 20.72 -10.42
CA SER A 131 1.70 19.93 -10.70
C SER A 131 1.48 18.43 -10.49
N LEU A 132 0.79 18.04 -9.40
CA LEU A 132 0.44 16.64 -9.13
C LEU A 132 -0.62 16.13 -10.12
N ALA A 133 -1.59 16.98 -10.49
CA ALA A 133 -2.55 16.66 -11.55
C ALA A 133 -1.85 16.37 -12.88
N LYS A 134 -0.90 17.24 -13.28
CA LYS A 134 -0.09 17.02 -14.49
C LYS A 134 0.74 15.74 -14.41
N ALA A 135 1.32 15.43 -13.26
CA ALA A 135 2.06 14.18 -13.05
C ALA A 135 1.16 12.95 -13.25
N CYS A 136 -0.07 12.97 -12.71
CA CYS A 136 -1.04 11.88 -12.89
C CYS A 136 -1.41 11.67 -14.36
N VAL A 137 -1.67 12.76 -15.10
CA VAL A 137 -1.98 12.70 -16.54
C VAL A 137 -0.79 12.18 -17.35
N SER A 138 0.40 12.74 -17.16
CA SER A 138 1.61 12.30 -17.88
C SER A 138 1.95 10.85 -17.56
N TRP A 139 1.86 10.42 -16.30
CA TRP A 139 2.09 9.02 -15.94
C TRP A 139 1.06 8.09 -16.56
N ARG A 140 -0.23 8.45 -16.53
CA ARG A 140 -1.30 7.71 -17.19
C ARG A 140 -1.02 7.56 -18.68
N ASP A 141 -0.73 8.67 -19.37
CA ASP A 141 -0.57 8.67 -20.82
C ASP A 141 0.71 7.97 -21.27
N GLU A 142 1.78 8.05 -20.49
CA GLU A 142 3.01 7.33 -20.80
C GLU A 142 2.91 5.84 -20.45
N ARG A 143 2.40 5.48 -19.26
CA ARG A 143 2.48 4.10 -18.74
C ARG A 143 1.28 3.22 -19.07
N LEU A 144 0.12 3.79 -19.40
CA LEU A 144 -1.03 2.99 -19.84
C LEU A 144 -1.01 2.77 -21.36
N ASN A 145 -0.34 3.64 -22.11
CA ASN A 145 -0.16 3.47 -23.55
C ASN A 145 1.13 2.72 -23.89
N ASP A 146 2.19 2.87 -23.10
CA ASP A 146 3.41 2.06 -23.22
C ASP A 146 3.38 0.93 -22.19
N ARG A 147 3.08 -0.29 -22.67
CA ARG A 147 2.90 -1.50 -21.85
C ARG A 147 4.22 -2.19 -21.50
N ASP A 148 5.37 -1.58 -21.80
CA ASP A 148 6.70 -2.12 -21.45
C ASP A 148 6.99 -1.95 -19.95
N TRP A 149 6.30 -2.75 -19.12
CA TRP A 149 6.60 -2.82 -17.69
C TRP A 149 7.85 -3.68 -17.46
N PRO A 150 8.83 -3.23 -16.65
CA PRO A 150 9.96 -4.06 -16.28
C PRO A 150 9.44 -5.26 -15.48
N THR A 151 9.44 -6.44 -16.08
CA THR A 151 9.03 -7.69 -15.42
C THR A 151 10.17 -8.30 -14.60
N ASP A 152 11.41 -7.89 -14.86
CA ASP A 152 12.59 -8.27 -14.08
C ASP A 152 12.81 -7.35 -12.87
N ARG A 153 12.97 -7.94 -11.69
CA ARG A 153 13.23 -7.21 -10.43
C ARG A 153 14.54 -6.43 -10.49
N ALA A 154 15.56 -6.93 -11.17
CA ALA A 154 16.83 -6.22 -11.28
C ALA A 154 16.69 -4.95 -12.13
N ASP A 155 15.85 -5.00 -13.18
CA ASP A 155 15.53 -3.83 -14.00
C ASP A 155 14.65 -2.82 -13.24
N LEU A 156 13.69 -3.28 -12.42
CA LEU A 156 12.92 -2.41 -11.52
C LEU A 156 13.84 -1.64 -10.56
N VAL A 157 14.80 -2.31 -9.91
CA VAL A 157 15.74 -1.68 -8.99
C VAL A 157 16.63 -0.68 -9.73
N ARG A 158 17.18 -1.05 -10.89
CA ARG A 158 18.01 -0.16 -11.72
C ARG A 158 17.25 1.12 -12.09
N ARG A 159 16.05 0.98 -12.67
CA ARG A 159 15.20 2.10 -13.08
C ARG A 159 14.70 2.96 -11.91
N SER A 160 14.64 2.41 -10.70
CA SER A 160 14.27 3.18 -9.48
C SER A 160 15.35 4.15 -9.02
N ILE A 161 16.61 3.89 -9.38
CA ILE A 161 17.79 4.68 -9.00
C ILE A 161 18.11 5.72 -10.07
N GLU A 162 17.86 5.38 -11.34
CA GLU A 162 18.24 6.21 -12.50
C GLU A 162 17.28 7.37 -12.82
N TYR A 163 16.04 7.32 -12.31
CA TYR A 163 15.07 8.42 -12.40
C TYR A 163 15.02 9.21 -11.10
#